data_AF-A0A9P1NY57-F1
#
_entry.id   AF-A0A9P1NY57-F1
#
_cell.length_a   1.000
_cell.length_b   1.000
_cell.length_c   1.000
_cell.angle_alpha   90.00
_cell.angle_beta   90.00
_cell.angle_gamma   90.00
#
_symmetry.space_group_name_H-M   'P 1'
#
loop_
_entity.id
_entity.type
_entity.pdbx_description
1 polymer ?
#
loop_
_entity_poly.entity_id
_entity_poly.type
_entity_poly.pdbx_seq_one_letter_code
_entity_poly.pdbx_strand_id
1 'polypeptide(L)' 'MLLQNLKEEAVKLSPSDRLALVSAIIESLQNTPSPKPDRSGAIRRMRGLLKTDQPAPTDEEVAAMLEERRVENYLQ' A
#
# COMPACT_ATOMS: atom_id res chain seq x y z
N MET A 1 -22.37 -3.52 -15.95
CA MET A 1 -23.52 -3.88 -15.08
C MET A 1 -23.44 -3.06 -13.80
N LEU A 2 -24.57 -2.56 -13.28
CA LEU A 2 -24.59 -1.96 -11.94
C LEU A 2 -24.33 -3.06 -10.90
N LEU A 3 -23.52 -2.78 -9.87
CA LEU A 3 -23.18 -3.75 -8.81
C LEU A 3 -24.43 -4.35 -8.13
N GLN A 4 -25.51 -3.57 -8.06
CA GLN A 4 -26.78 -4.02 -7.46
C GLN A 4 -27.42 -5.15 -8.26
N ASN A 5 -27.49 -5.02 -9.58
CA ASN A 5 -28.06 -6.06 -10.45
C ASN A 5 -27.28 -7.38 -10.35
N LEU A 6 -25.94 -7.31 -10.21
CA LEU A 6 -25.08 -8.47 -10.04
C LEU A 6 -25.32 -9.19 -8.71
N LYS A 7 -25.60 -8.44 -7.64
CA LYS A 7 -25.97 -9.01 -6.34
C LYS A 7 -27.31 -9.72 -6.40
N GLU A 8 -28.29 -9.11 -7.07
CA GLU A 8 -29.63 -9.69 -7.24
C GLU A 8 -29.56 -11.02 -8.02
N GLU A 9 -28.78 -11.07 -9.10
CA GLU A 9 -28.58 -12.32 -9.86
C GLU A 9 -27.80 -13.38 -9.06
N ALA A 10 -26.77 -12.98 -8.30
CA ALA A 10 -26.00 -13.91 -7.48
C ALA A 10 -26.84 -14.58 -6.38
N VAL A 11 -27.84 -13.89 -5.82
CA VAL A 11 -28.72 -14.45 -4.79
C VAL A 11 -29.68 -15.50 -5.36
N LYS A 12 -30.07 -15.37 -6.65
CA LYS A 12 -30.95 -16.34 -7.35
C LYS A 12 -30.27 -17.68 -7.63
N LEU A 13 -28.94 -17.75 -7.56
CA LEU A 13 -28.19 -18.99 -7.76
C LEU A 13 -28.45 -20.02 -6.65
N SER A 14 -28.22 -21.29 -6.98
CA SER A 14 -28.25 -22.37 -5.98
C SER A 14 -27.15 -22.16 -4.92
N PRO A 15 -27.27 -22.73 -3.71
CA PRO A 15 -26.21 -22.63 -2.70
C PRO A 15 -24.84 -23.10 -3.20
N SER A 16 -24.80 -24.16 -4.03
CA SER A 16 -23.58 -24.69 -4.63
C SER A 16 -22.95 -23.69 -5.60
N ASP A 17 -23.76 -23.12 -6.50
CA ASP A 17 -23.28 -22.18 -7.51
C ASP A 17 -22.81 -20.86 -6.88
N ARG A 18 -23.47 -20.43 -5.79
CA ARG A 18 -22.99 -19.28 -5.00
C ARG A 18 -21.60 -19.52 -4.42
N LEU A 19 -21.35 -20.71 -3.87
CA LEU A 19 -20.03 -21.08 -3.36
C LEU A 19 -18.99 -21.16 -4.48
N ALA A 20 -19.34 -21.74 -5.62
CA ALA A 20 -18.47 -21.78 -6.79
C ALA A 20 -18.11 -20.37 -7.29
N LEU A 21 -19.08 -19.46 -7.33
CA LEU A 21 -18.87 -18.06 -7.71
C LEU A 21 -17.96 -17.34 -6.70
N VAL A 22 -18.14 -17.56 -5.40
CA VAL A 22 -17.27 -17.00 -4.36
C VAL A 22 -15.82 -17.49 -4.54
N SER A 23 -15.62 -18.79 -4.77
CA SER A 23 -14.29 -19.36 -5.00
C SER A 23 -13.62 -18.74 -6.23
N ALA A 24 -14.35 -18.62 -7.34
CA ALA A 24 -13.83 -18.01 -8.57
C ALA A 24 -13.45 -16.53 -8.38
N ILE A 25 -14.22 -15.77 -7.61
CA ILE A 25 -13.90 -14.38 -7.27
C ILE A 25 -12.63 -14.32 -6.40
N ILE A 26 -12.53 -15.17 -5.37
CA ILE A 26 -11.35 -15.22 -4.50
C ILE A 26 -10.10 -15.56 -5.31
N GLU A 27 -10.16 -16.55 -6.19
CA GLU A 27 -9.04 -16.94 -7.06
C GLU A 27 -8.64 -15.82 -8.02
N SER A 28 -9.62 -15.11 -8.60
CA SER A 28 -9.37 -13.93 -9.43
C SER A 28 -8.63 -12.84 -8.65
N LEU A 29 -9.02 -12.58 -7.39
CA LEU A 29 -8.39 -11.58 -6.54
C LEU A 29 -7.00 -11.99 -6.06
N GLN A 30 -6.74 -13.28 -5.83
CA GLN A 30 -5.40 -13.75 -5.45
C GLN A 30 -4.35 -13.48 -6.53
N ASN A 31 -4.78 -13.51 -7.80
CA ASN A 31 -3.91 -13.21 -8.94
C ASN A 31 -3.80 -11.71 -9.24
N THR A 32 -4.58 -10.86 -8.57
CA THR A 32 -4.37 -9.42 -8.66
C THR A 32 -3.15 -9.02 -7.84
N PRO A 33 -2.16 -8.32 -8.42
CA PRO A 33 -1.06 -7.78 -7.64
C PRO A 33 -1.64 -6.80 -6.63
N SER A 34 -1.72 -7.20 -5.36
CA SER A 34 -1.93 -6.22 -4.30
C SER A 34 -0.80 -5.21 -4.40
N PRO A 35 -1.08 -3.89 -4.35
CA PRO A 35 -0.02 -2.91 -4.26
C PRO A 35 0.73 -3.23 -2.98
N LYS A 36 1.93 -3.82 -3.12
CA LYS A 36 2.80 -4.04 -1.97
C LYS A 36 2.98 -2.65 -1.35
N PRO A 37 2.73 -2.49 -0.04
CA PRO A 37 3.00 -1.22 0.60
C PRO A 37 4.46 -0.88 0.30
N ASP A 38 4.72 0.35 -0.16
CA ASP A 38 6.08 0.82 -0.41
C ASP A 38 6.78 1.00 0.94
N ARG A 39 7.21 -0.14 1.48
CA ARG A 39 7.86 -0.26 2.77
C ARG A 39 9.19 0.49 2.75
N SER A 40 9.88 0.45 1.61
CA SER A 40 11.12 1.16 1.39
C SER A 40 10.92 2.68 1.44
N GLY A 41 9.91 3.21 0.76
CA GLY A 41 9.56 4.63 0.84
C GLY A 41 9.06 5.03 2.22
N ALA A 42 8.28 4.19 2.90
CA ALA A 42 7.85 4.44 4.27
C ALA A 42 9.03 4.54 5.25
N ILE A 43 9.98 3.60 5.19
CA ILE A 43 11.20 3.62 6.01
C ILE A 43 12.03 4.88 5.69
N ARG A 44 12.15 5.25 4.41
CA ARG A 44 12.89 6.45 3.98
C ARG A 44 12.29 7.75 4.55
N ARG A 45 10.96 7.82 4.70
CA ARG A 45 10.28 8.97 5.34
C ARG A 45 10.50 9.03 6.85
N MET A 46 10.77 7.90 7.48
CA MET A 46 11.08 7.79 8.92
C MET A 46 12.57 7.94 9.24
N ARG A 47 13.38 8.37 8.26
CA ARG A 47 14.81 8.67 8.45
C ARG A 47 14.99 9.68 9.60
N GLY A 48 15.87 9.35 10.54
CA GLY A 48 16.09 10.12 11.77
C GLY A 48 15.17 9.75 12.95
N LEU A 49 14.11 8.97 12.74
CA LEU A 49 13.23 8.46 13.81
C LEU A 49 13.52 7.01 14.20
N LEU A 50 14.05 6.22 13.25
CA LEU A 50 14.32 4.80 13.45
C LEU A 50 15.72 4.58 13.98
N LYS A 51 15.88 3.58 14.87
CA LYS A 51 17.19 3.09 15.25
C LYS A 51 17.85 2.42 14.04
N THR A 52 19.09 2.80 13.76
CA THR A 52 19.93 2.22 12.70
C THR A 52 21.23 1.71 13.29
N ASP A 53 21.86 0.73 12.64
CA ASP A 53 23.20 0.27 13.00
C ASP A 53 24.31 1.25 12.55
N GLN A 54 23.95 2.26 11.77
CA GLN A 54 24.84 3.34 11.36
C GLN A 54 25.15 4.29 12.53
N PRO A 55 26.34 4.91 12.54
CA PRO A 55 26.67 5.93 13.52
C PRO A 55 25.69 7.11 13.46
N ALA A 56 25.61 7.87 14.55
CA ALA A 56 24.86 9.11 14.56
C ALA A 56 25.44 10.08 13.50
N PRO A 57 24.59 10.79 12.74
CA PRO A 57 25.05 11.72 11.73
C PRO A 57 25.80 12.90 12.36
N THR A 58 26.74 13.49 11.62
CA THR A 58 27.43 14.72 12.04
C THR A 58 26.54 15.94 11.90
N ASP A 59 26.93 17.05 12.54
CA ASP A 59 26.18 18.31 12.45
C ASP A 59 26.08 18.82 11.00
N GLU A 60 27.13 18.64 10.17
CA GLU A 60 27.07 19.01 8.75
C GLU A 60 26.09 18.13 7.96
N GLU A 61 26.07 16.83 8.23
CA GLU A 61 25.14 15.89 7.60
C GLU A 61 23.68 16.20 7.98
N VAL A 62 23.44 16.55 9.25
CA VAL A 62 22.12 16.98 9.71
C VAL A 62 21.69 18.27 9.02
N ALA A 63 22.59 19.25 8.86
CA ALA A 63 22.29 20.48 8.15
C ALA A 63 21.88 20.23 6.69
N ALA A 64 22.58 19.33 5.99
CA ALA A 64 22.23 18.93 4.63
C ALA A 64 20.85 18.24 4.57
N MET A 65 20.57 17.31 5.49
CA MET A 65 19.28 16.62 5.57
C MET A 65 18.09 17.58 5.79
N LEU A 66 18.29 18.64 6.60
CA LEU A 66 17.27 19.66 6.84
C LEU A 66 17.05 20.56 5.61
N GLU A 67 18.11 20.87 4.86
CA GLU A 67 18.01 21.64 3.61
C GLU A 67 17.24 20.86 2.54
N GLU A 68 17.61 19.59 2.30
CA GLU A 68 16.91 18.71 1.36
C GLU A 68 15.40 18.64 1.69
N ARG A 69 15.07 18.43 2.97
CA ARG A 69 13.68 18.42 3.45
C ARG A 69 12.95 19.75 3.25
N ARG A 70 13.66 20.88 3.38
CA ARG A 70 13.06 22.20 3.17
C ARG A 70 12.71 22.40 1.69
N VAL A 71 13.61 22.01 0.79
CA VAL A 71 13.38 22.10 -0.66
C VAL A 71 12.19 21.23 -1.06
N GLU A 72 12.18 19.96 -0.63
CA GLU A 72 11.10 19.01 -0.94
C GLU A 72 9.72 19.50 -0.47
N ASN A 73 9.64 20.13 0.69
CA ASN A 73 8.35 20.51 1.28
C ASN A 73 7.83 21.89 0.82
N TYR A 74 8.72 22.79 0.40
CA TYR A 74 8.37 24.22 0.24
C TYR A 74 8.86 24.88 -1.06
N LEU A 75 9.77 24.26 -1.80
CA LEU A 75 10.40 24.85 -3.00
C LEU A 75 10.22 24.03 -4.28
N GLN A 76 9.39 22.98 -4.22
CA GLN A 76 8.89 22.22 -5.38
C GLN A 76 7.40 22.52 -5.61
#